data_AF-A0A9E7C157-F1
#
_entry.id   AF-A0A9E7C157-F1
#
_cell.length_a   1.000
_cell.length_b   1.000
_cell.length_c   1.000
_cell.angle_alpha   90.00
_cell.angle_beta   90.00
_cell.angle_gamma   90.00
#
_symmetry.space_group_name_H-M   'P 1'
#
loop_
_entity.id
_entity.type
_entity.pdbx_description
1 polymer ?
#
loop_
_entity_poly.entity_id
_entity_poly.type
_entity_poly.pdbx_seq_one_letter_code
_entity_poly.pdbx_strand_id
1 'polypeptide(L)'
;MTLRKLTVGEVLAGLAGLAAIALLFGPWFGGDSGWSSMTVVLVLVVITALLGIALLVTTAYQRSQAYPVAAEVFAFAIGSVTVVILLVELAVRDEPGWAAWAGLAAILGVAAGSWVALRAAARP
;
A
#
# COMPACT_ATOMS: atom_id res chain seq x y z
N MET A 1 -0.86 11.21 -26.85
CA MET A 1 -0.73 10.11 -25.85
C MET A 1 -2.14 9.68 -25.48
N THR A 2 -2.48 8.40 -25.58
CA THR A 2 -3.83 7.91 -25.25
C THR A 2 -3.79 7.27 -23.87
N LEU A 3 -4.46 7.86 -22.89
CA LEU A 3 -4.55 7.37 -21.52
C LEU A 3 -5.35 6.06 -21.50
N ARG A 4 -4.79 5.01 -20.87
CA ARG A 4 -5.56 3.79 -20.59
C ARG A 4 -6.63 4.12 -19.55
N LYS A 5 -7.78 3.45 -19.62
CA LYS A 5 -8.76 3.51 -18.53
C LYS A 5 -8.14 2.83 -17.30
N LEU A 6 -7.86 3.63 -16.27
CA LEU A 6 -7.45 3.15 -14.95
C LEU A 6 -8.58 2.30 -14.35
N THR A 7 -8.22 1.16 -13.78
CA THR A 7 -9.15 0.36 -12.99
C THR A 7 -9.33 1.01 -11.62
N VAL A 8 -10.51 0.80 -11.02
CA VAL A 8 -10.79 1.31 -9.66
C VAL A 8 -9.79 0.76 -8.64
N GLY A 9 -9.32 -0.49 -8.81
CA GLY A 9 -8.33 -1.12 -7.94
C GLY A 9 -6.96 -0.44 -8.00
N GLU A 10 -6.49 -0.08 -9.19
CA GLU A 10 -5.21 0.64 -9.39
C GLU A 10 -5.24 2.02 -8.73
N VAL A 11 -6.36 2.75 -8.87
CA VAL A 11 -6.55 4.07 -8.24
C VAL A 11 -6.56 3.96 -6.72
N LEU A 12 -7.31 2.99 -6.18
CA LEU A 12 -7.36 2.74 -4.74
C LEU A 12 -5.97 2.39 -4.19
N ALA A 13 -5.25 1.47 -4.84
CA ALA A 13 -3.92 1.08 -4.40
C ALA A 13 -2.92 2.25 -4.45
N GLY A 14 -2.98 3.08 -5.49
CA GLY A 14 -2.17 4.28 -5.62
C GLY A 14 -2.41 5.32 -4.53
N LEU A 15 -3.67 5.71 -4.35
CA LEU A 15 -4.05 6.71 -3.35
C LEU A 15 -3.76 6.21 -1.94
N ALA A 16 -3.99 4.93 -1.67
CA ALA A 16 -3.68 4.31 -0.39
C ALA A 16 -2.16 4.27 -0.14
N GLY A 17 -1.35 4.02 -1.17
CA GLY A 17 0.11 4.10 -1.07
C GLY A 17 0.59 5.53 -0.75
N LEU A 18 0.04 6.54 -1.41
CA LEU A 18 0.33 7.95 -1.09
C LEU A 18 -0.08 8.30 0.34
N ALA A 19 -1.26 7.86 0.77
CA ALA A 19 -1.72 8.06 2.14
C ALA A 19 -0.79 7.38 3.15
N ALA A 20 -0.32 6.16 2.88
CA ALA A 20 0.62 5.46 3.76
C ALA A 20 1.93 6.25 3.95
N ILE A 21 2.50 6.82 2.88
CA ILE A 21 3.69 7.68 2.99
C ILE A 21 3.39 8.93 3.80
N ALA A 22 2.26 9.60 3.55
CA ALA A 22 1.89 10.81 4.28
C ALA A 22 1.70 10.52 5.79
N LEU A 23 1.13 9.35 6.13
CA LEU A 23 0.87 8.95 7.50
C LEU A 23 2.14 8.59 8.28
N LEU A 24 3.25 8.26 7.62
CA LEU A 24 4.55 8.07 8.31
C LEU A 24 5.04 9.34 9.03
N PHE A 25 4.58 10.52 8.64
CA PHE A 25 4.90 11.78 9.33
C PHE A 25 4.03 12.05 10.57
N GLY A 26 2.95 11.30 10.76
CA GLY A 26 2.08 11.41 11.94
C GLY A 26 2.62 10.64 13.16
N PRO A 27 1.93 10.68 14.30
CA PRO A 27 2.32 9.95 15.51
C PRO A 27 1.95 8.45 15.42
N TRP A 28 2.95 7.58 15.51
CA TRP A 28 2.82 6.13 15.38
C TRP A 28 2.85 5.39 16.71
N PHE A 29 3.95 5.44 17.45
CA PHE A 29 4.09 4.78 18.75
C PHE A 29 4.82 5.69 19.72
N GLY A 30 4.36 5.77 20.97
CA GLY A 30 4.97 6.62 21.99
C GLY A 30 5.01 8.12 21.62
N GLY A 31 4.16 8.56 20.68
CA GLY A 31 4.16 9.92 20.14
C GLY A 31 5.20 10.19 19.04
N ASP A 32 6.10 9.25 18.75
CA ASP A 32 7.11 9.39 17.71
C ASP A 32 6.53 9.20 16.30
N SER A 33 7.19 9.80 15.31
CA SER A 33 6.84 9.61 13.90
C SER A 33 7.05 8.17 13.43
N GLY A 34 6.37 7.75 12.35
CA GLY A 34 6.56 6.43 11.74
C GLY A 34 7.99 6.20 11.27
N TRP A 35 8.69 7.26 10.85
CA TRP A 35 10.10 7.21 10.45
C TRP A 35 11.05 6.90 11.60
N SER A 36 10.70 7.30 12.82
CA SER A 36 11.56 7.17 14.01
C SER A 36 11.19 5.96 14.86
N SER A 37 9.91 5.60 14.90
CA SER A 37 9.37 4.56 15.77
C SER A 37 9.58 3.14 15.24
N MET A 38 9.89 2.98 13.96
CA MET A 38 9.94 1.68 13.28
C MET A 38 11.24 1.52 12.48
N THR A 39 11.91 0.37 12.60
CA THR A 39 13.11 0.06 11.81
C THR A 39 12.81 -0.94 10.70
N VAL A 40 12.56 -2.21 11.03
CA VAL A 40 12.34 -3.26 10.02
C VAL A 40 10.96 -3.12 9.36
N VAL A 41 9.92 -2.84 10.15
CA VAL A 41 8.54 -2.70 9.67
C VAL A 41 8.40 -1.48 8.76
N LEU A 42 9.16 -0.41 9.01
CA LEU A 42 9.20 0.79 8.18
C LEU A 42 9.54 0.44 6.73
N VAL A 43 10.52 -0.43 6.51
CA VAL A 43 10.92 -0.85 5.16
C VAL A 43 9.77 -1.53 4.42
N LEU A 44 9.01 -2.40 5.10
CA LEU A 44 7.87 -3.09 4.50
C LEU A 44 6.71 -2.13 4.18
N VAL A 45 6.43 -1.19 5.08
CA VAL A 45 5.42 -0.14 4.87
C VAL A 45 5.78 0.73 3.67
N VAL A 46 7.03 1.19 3.60
CA VAL A 46 7.53 2.02 2.50
C VAL A 46 7.50 1.25 1.18
N ILE A 47 7.98 0.01 1.14
CA ILE A 47 7.94 -0.83 -0.08
C ILE A 47 6.50 -1.02 -0.55
N THR A 48 5.58 -1.37 0.35
CA THR A 48 4.17 -1.56 0.01
C THR A 48 3.56 -0.28 -0.54
N ALA A 49 3.83 0.86 0.10
CA ALA A 49 3.34 2.16 -0.33
C ALA A 49 3.88 2.53 -1.72
N LEU A 50 5.18 2.31 -1.96
CA LEU A 50 5.82 2.53 -3.25
C LEU A 50 5.27 1.62 -4.33
N LEU A 51 4.94 0.36 -4.02
CA LEU A 51 4.30 -0.56 -4.97
C LEU A 51 2.90 -0.06 -5.36
N GLY A 52 2.10 0.41 -4.41
CA GLY A 52 0.80 1.04 -4.71
C GLY A 52 0.95 2.26 -5.62
N ILE A 53 1.89 3.15 -5.32
CA ILE A 53 2.19 4.33 -6.15
C ILE A 53 2.69 3.91 -7.54
N ALA A 54 3.60 2.94 -7.61
CA ALA A 54 4.14 2.43 -8.87
C ALA A 54 3.04 1.82 -9.74
N LEU A 55 2.06 1.14 -9.15
CA LEU A 55 0.89 0.65 -9.88
C LEU A 55 0.12 1.81 -10.52
N LEU A 56 -0.19 2.86 -9.76
CA LEU A 56 -0.89 4.02 -10.30
C LEU A 56 -0.12 4.71 -11.43
N VAL A 57 1.18 4.89 -11.28
CA VAL A 57 2.03 5.52 -12.31
C VAL A 57 2.14 4.62 -13.53
N THR A 58 2.50 3.35 -13.37
CA THR A 58 2.75 2.45 -14.52
C THR A 58 1.48 2.21 -15.33
N THR A 59 0.32 2.16 -14.69
CA THR A 59 -0.98 1.94 -15.35
C THR A 59 -1.46 3.19 -16.09
N ALA A 60 -1.10 4.39 -15.62
CA ALA A 60 -1.33 5.64 -16.33
C ALA A 60 -0.48 5.76 -17.63
N TYR A 61 0.74 5.20 -17.65
CA TYR A 61 1.70 5.40 -18.75
C TYR A 61 1.88 4.21 -19.71
N GLN A 62 1.55 2.97 -19.33
CA GLN A 62 1.85 1.78 -20.15
C GLN A 62 0.67 1.24 -20.99
N ARG A 63 0.94 1.01 -22.29
CA ARG A 63 0.02 0.37 -23.26
C ARG A 63 -0.08 -1.15 -23.15
N SER A 64 0.95 -1.83 -22.62
CA SER A 64 1.00 -3.30 -22.56
C SER A 64 0.48 -3.82 -21.22
N GLN A 65 -0.42 -4.81 -21.25
CA GLN A 65 -1.06 -5.41 -20.07
C GLN A 65 -0.17 -6.40 -19.28
N ALA A 66 0.98 -6.81 -19.80
CA ALA A 66 1.79 -7.85 -19.16
C ALA A 66 2.54 -7.38 -17.89
N TYR A 67 2.99 -6.12 -17.85
CA TYR A 67 3.77 -5.58 -16.72
C TYR A 67 2.93 -5.21 -15.48
N PRO A 68 1.71 -4.63 -15.60
CA PRO A 68 0.89 -4.29 -14.45
C PRO A 68 0.54 -5.50 -13.56
N VAL A 69 0.22 -6.65 -14.16
CA VAL A 69 -0.24 -7.83 -13.41
C VAL A 69 0.84 -8.36 -12.48
N ALA A 70 2.10 -8.40 -12.91
CA ALA A 70 3.20 -8.84 -12.04
C ALA A 70 3.36 -7.89 -10.83
N ALA A 71 3.29 -6.58 -11.06
CA ALA A 71 3.38 -5.60 -9.99
C ALA A 71 2.20 -5.70 -9.00
N GLU A 72 0.99 -6.01 -9.49
CA GLU A 72 -0.19 -6.20 -8.64
C GLU A 72 -0.05 -7.43 -7.73
N VAL A 73 0.53 -8.52 -8.24
CA VAL A 73 0.81 -9.72 -7.43
C VAL A 73 1.80 -9.39 -6.32
N PHE A 74 2.89 -8.67 -6.63
CA PHE A 74 3.85 -8.26 -5.61
C PHE A 74 3.24 -7.29 -4.59
N ALA A 75 2.48 -6.29 -5.04
CA ALA A 75 1.80 -5.34 -4.17
C ALA A 75 0.80 -6.03 -3.23
N PHE A 76 0.03 -7.00 -3.74
CA PHE A 76 -0.88 -7.78 -2.92
C PHE A 76 -0.14 -8.67 -1.92
N ALA A 77 0.87 -9.42 -2.36
CA ALA A 77 1.61 -10.34 -1.50
C ALA A 77 2.36 -9.60 -0.39
N ILE A 78 3.16 -8.58 -0.75
CA ILE A 78 3.94 -7.80 0.21
C ILE A 78 3.02 -6.96 1.09
N GLY A 79 1.97 -6.36 0.52
CA GLY A 79 0.98 -5.61 1.29
C GLY A 79 0.28 -6.48 2.33
N SER A 80 -0.14 -7.70 1.97
CA SER A 80 -0.79 -8.64 2.90
C SER A 80 0.12 -9.03 4.06
N VAL A 81 1.40 -9.32 3.79
CA VAL A 81 2.39 -9.60 4.85
C VAL A 81 2.58 -8.37 5.75
N THR A 82 2.68 -7.19 5.16
CA THR A 82 2.85 -5.93 5.89
C THR A 82 1.65 -5.65 6.80
N VAL A 83 0.42 -5.90 6.34
CA VAL A 83 -0.80 -5.79 7.16
C VAL A 83 -0.73 -6.69 8.39
N VAL A 84 -0.37 -7.97 8.21
CA VAL A 84 -0.29 -8.92 9.33
C VAL A 84 0.75 -8.46 10.35
N ILE A 85 1.93 -8.03 9.89
CA ILE A 85 3.00 -7.53 10.76
C ILE A 85 2.54 -6.27 11.51
N LEU A 86 1.87 -5.33 10.83
CA LEU A 86 1.34 -4.12 11.47
C LEU A 86 0.26 -4.44 12.52
N LEU A 87 -0.60 -5.42 12.26
CA LEU A 87 -1.59 -5.88 13.23
C LEU A 87 -0.92 -6.44 14.49
N VAL A 88 0.15 -7.22 14.32
CA VAL A 88 0.93 -7.75 15.45
C VAL A 88 1.61 -6.61 16.21
N GLU A 89 2.27 -5.68 15.52
CA GLU A 89 2.90 -4.51 16.16
C GLU A 89 1.89 -3.67 16.95
N LEU A 90 0.73 -3.38 16.38
CA LEU A 90 -0.35 -2.65 17.05
C LEU A 90 -0.94 -3.39 18.27
N ALA A 91 -0.85 -4.72 18.29
CA ALA A 91 -1.32 -5.54 19.41
C ALA A 91 -0.27 -5.72 20.51
N VAL A 92 1.03 -5.64 20.17
CA VAL A 92 2.14 -5.91 21.08
C VAL A 92 2.71 -4.63 21.68
N ARG A 93 2.75 -3.53 20.92
CA ARG A 93 3.31 -2.27 21.37
C ARG A 93 2.29 -1.42 22.12
N ASP A 94 2.75 -0.80 23.19
CA ASP A 94 1.96 0.16 23.96
C ASP A 94 1.84 1.51 23.20
N GLU A 95 0.75 2.22 23.48
CA GLU A 95 0.47 3.57 22.98
C GLU A 95 0.48 3.74 21.44
N PRO A 96 -0.33 2.98 20.69
CA PRO A 96 -0.49 3.20 19.25
C PRO A 96 -1.20 4.54 18.99
N GLY A 97 -0.50 5.42 18.29
CA GLY A 97 -1.02 6.69 17.81
C GLY A 97 -2.01 6.52 16.66
N TRP A 98 -2.81 7.57 16.41
CA TRP A 98 -3.83 7.55 15.37
C TRP A 98 -3.27 7.29 13.97
N ALA A 99 -2.03 7.72 13.70
CA ALA A 99 -1.40 7.54 12.39
C ALA A 99 -1.00 6.08 12.13
N ALA A 100 -0.73 5.28 13.18
CA ALA A 100 -0.49 3.85 13.04
C ALA A 100 -1.76 3.10 12.60
N TRP A 101 -2.92 3.43 13.18
CA TRP A 101 -4.21 2.87 12.77
C TRP A 101 -4.61 3.29 11.35
N ALA A 102 -4.46 4.58 11.04
CA ALA A 102 -4.69 5.07 9.69
C ALA A 102 -3.70 4.45 8.69
N GLY A 103 -2.44 4.25 9.10
CA GLY A 103 -1.39 3.60 8.31
C GLY A 103 -1.74 2.16 8.00
N LEU A 104 -2.22 1.40 8.98
CA LEU A 104 -2.76 0.06 8.76
C LEU A 104 -3.91 0.07 7.74
N ALA A 105 -4.87 0.99 7.88
CA ALA A 105 -5.98 1.13 6.93
C ALA A 105 -5.49 1.47 5.51
N ALA A 106 -4.45 2.30 5.38
CA ALA A 106 -3.83 2.63 4.11
C ALA A 106 -3.14 1.40 3.48
N ILE A 107 -2.35 0.64 4.24
CA ILE A 107 -1.70 -0.59 3.74
C ILE A 107 -2.73 -1.66 3.36
N LEU A 108 -3.80 -1.80 4.15
CA LEU A 108 -4.97 -2.62 3.78
C LEU A 108 -5.60 -2.15 2.46
N GLY A 109 -5.71 -0.83 2.26
CA GLY A 109 -6.18 -0.23 1.01
C GLY A 109 -5.29 -0.58 -0.19
N VAL A 110 -3.97 -0.61 -0.03
CA VAL A 110 -3.03 -1.06 -1.08
C VAL A 110 -3.26 -2.53 -1.43
N ALA A 111 -3.34 -3.41 -0.42
CA ALA A 111 -3.56 -4.83 -0.65
C ALA A 111 -4.94 -5.09 -1.30
N ALA A 112 -6.00 -4.49 -0.76
CA ALA A 112 -7.36 -4.64 -1.28
C ALA A 112 -7.49 -4.06 -2.70
N GLY A 113 -6.89 -2.90 -2.98
CA GLY A 113 -6.87 -2.29 -4.31
C GLY A 113 -6.17 -3.19 -5.33
N SER A 114 -5.00 -3.74 -4.96
CA SER A 114 -4.24 -4.68 -5.79
C SER A 114 -5.04 -5.96 -6.07
N TRP A 115 -5.73 -6.51 -5.07
CA TRP A 115 -6.60 -7.66 -5.24
C TRP A 115 -7.78 -7.40 -6.18
N VAL A 116 -8.41 -6.21 -6.07
CA VAL A 116 -9.50 -5.80 -6.96
C VAL A 116 -9.02 -5.68 -8.40
N ALA A 117 -7.81 -5.14 -8.62
CA ALA A 117 -7.21 -5.02 -9.94
C ALA A 117 -6.93 -6.41 -10.56
N LEU A 118 -6.34 -7.34 -9.78
CA LEU A 118 -6.10 -8.72 -10.22
C LEU A 118 -7.40 -9.43 -10.62
N ARG A 119 -8.46 -9.27 -9.82
CA ARG A 119 -9.78 -9.85 -10.15
C ARG A 119 -10.40 -9.24 -11.40
N ALA A 120 -10.12 -7.97 -11.70
CA ALA A 120 -10.59 -7.35 -12.94
C ALA A 120 -9.83 -7.88 -14.15
N ALA A 121 -8.53 -8.13 -14.03
CA ALA A 121 -7.70 -8.70 -15.08
C ALA A 121 -8.01 -10.18 -15.39
N ALA A 122 -8.49 -10.94 -14.40
CA ALA A 122 -8.83 -12.36 -14.55
C ALA A 122 -10.23 -12.64 -15.14
N ARG A 123 -11.07 -11.62 -15.34
CA ARG A 123 -12.40 -11.80 -15.94
C ARG A 123 -12.29 -11.84 -17.47
N PRO A 124 -12.89 -12.86 -18.14
CA PRO A 124 -12.80 -13.06 -19.59
C PRO A 124 -13.56 -11.99 -20.39
#